data_AF-A0A564Q3N8-F1
#
_entry.id   AF-A0A564Q3N8-F1
#
_cell.length_a   1.000
_cell.length_b   1.000
_cell.length_c   1.000
_cell.angle_alpha   90.00
_cell.angle_beta   90.00
_cell.angle_gamma   90.00
#
_symmetry.space_group_name_H-M   'P 1'
#
loop_
_entity.id
_entity.type
_entity.pdbx_description
1 polymer ?
#
loop_
_entity_poly.entity_id
_entity_poly.type
_entity_poly.pdbx_seq_one_letter_code
_entity_poly.pdbx_strand_id
1 'polypeptide(L)' 'MIDGKKEKKGYGYRWMSETVFSCFKNMFGEFIRARAIKNMTKEIGLKVSIFNMMMNI' A
#
# COMPACT_ATOMS: atom_id res chain seq x y z
N MET A 1 15.49 -16.16 33.59
CA MET A 1 15.72 -16.78 32.27
C MET A 1 14.50 -17.61 31.88
N ILE A 2 13.54 -17.08 31.12
CA ILE A 2 12.67 -17.88 30.24
C ILE A 2 12.34 -17.00 29.02
N ASP A 3 12.98 -17.33 27.91
CA ASP A 3 12.79 -16.79 26.56
C ASP A 3 11.41 -17.19 26.04
N GLY A 4 10.57 -16.21 25.67
CA GLY A 4 9.19 -16.47 25.24
C GLY A 4 8.62 -15.44 24.27
N LYS A 5 9.46 -14.71 23.53
CA LYS A 5 9.01 -13.74 22.50
C LYS A 5 9.46 -14.20 21.11
N LYS A 6 8.84 -15.23 20.54
CA LYS A 6 9.17 -15.67 19.18
C LYS A 6 8.01 -15.70 18.18
N GLU A 7 6.77 -15.33 18.54
CA GLU A 7 5.61 -15.62 17.66
C GLU A 7 4.71 -14.44 17.28
N LYS A 8 5.07 -13.19 17.59
CA LYS A 8 4.28 -12.00 17.13
C LYS A 8 4.87 -11.31 15.90
N LYS A 9 5.68 -12.00 15.10
CA LYS A 9 6.33 -11.38 13.93
C LYS A 9 5.34 -11.03 12.79
N GLY A 10 4.15 -11.66 12.70
CA GLY A 10 3.21 -11.40 11.59
C GLY A 10 2.17 -10.29 11.82
N TYR A 11 1.72 -10.07 13.06
CA TYR A 11 0.53 -9.25 13.34
C TYR A 11 0.78 -7.73 13.24
N GLY A 12 2.03 -7.29 13.42
CA GLY A 12 2.42 -5.88 13.27
C GLY A 12 2.37 -5.38 11.82
N TYR A 13 2.50 -6.28 10.84
CA TYR A 13 2.47 -5.92 9.43
C TYR A 13 1.07 -5.59 8.91
N ARG A 14 0.01 -6.01 9.61
CA ARG A 14 -1.37 -5.68 9.22
C ARG A 14 -1.62 -4.18 9.30
N TRP A 15 -1.23 -3.58 10.42
CA TRP A 15 -1.32 -2.14 10.63
C TRP A 15 -0.48 -1.36 9.62
N MET A 16 0.71 -1.87 9.29
CA MET A 16 1.57 -1.26 8.27
C MET A 16 0.90 -1.26 6.89
N SER A 17 0.24 -2.38 6.51
CA SER A 17 -0.53 -2.47 5.28
C SER A 17 -1.70 -1.48 5.26
N GLU A 18 -2.47 -1.41 6.34
CA GLU A 18 -3.58 -0.45 6.49
C GLU A 18 -3.11 1.00 6.38
N THR A 19 -1.97 1.33 6.99
CA THR A 19 -1.34 2.66 6.87
C THR A 19 -0.91 2.96 5.43
N VAL A 20 -0.30 2.00 4.73
CA VAL A 20 0.10 2.14 3.32
C VAL A 20 -1.12 2.41 2.45
N PHE A 21 -2.21 1.64 2.62
CA PHE A 21 -3.44 1.85 1.85
C PHE A 21 -4.12 3.19 2.17
N SER A 22 -4.10 3.63 3.44
CA SER A 22 -4.65 4.92 3.83
C SER A 22 -3.84 6.08 3.23
N CYS A 23 -2.50 6.01 3.31
CA CYS A 23 -1.60 6.98 2.72
C CYS A 23 -1.76 7.06 1.19
N PHE A 24 -1.83 5.90 0.52
CA PHE A 24 -2.05 5.81 -0.92
C PHE A 24 -3.36 6.48 -1.35
N LYS A 25 -4.47 6.20 -0.63
CA LYS A 25 -5.78 6.83 -0.90
C LYS A 25 -5.76 8.34 -0.65
N ASN A 26 -5.07 8.82 0.39
CA ASN A 26 -4.93 10.26 0.64
C ASN A 26 -4.10 10.96 -0.45
N MET A 27 -3.05 10.31 -0.95
CA MET A 27 -2.15 10.89 -1.96
C MET A 27 -2.78 10.98 -3.35
N PHE A 28 -3.51 9.95 -3.78
CA PHE A 28 -4.07 9.89 -5.14
C PHE A 28 -5.58 10.16 -5.21
N GLY A 29 -6.25 10.24 -4.07
CA GLY A 29 -7.70 10.37 -3.96
C GLY A 29 -8.45 9.06 -4.24
N GLU A 30 -9.77 9.09 -4.07
CA GLU A 30 -10.65 7.92 -4.27
C GLU A 30 -11.05 7.69 -5.73
N PHE A 31 -10.56 8.52 -6.66
CA PHE A 31 -11.05 8.56 -8.04
C PHE A 31 -9.98 8.20 -9.08
N ILE A 32 -10.42 7.47 -10.09
CA ILE A 32 -9.64 7.11 -11.29
C ILE A 32 -10.20 7.93 -12.46
N ARG A 33 -9.34 8.58 -13.22
CA ARG A 33 -9.78 9.48 -14.31
C ARG A 33 -10.11 8.69 -15.58
N ALA A 34 -9.48 7.53 -15.78
CA ALA A 34 -9.75 6.64 -16.90
C ALA A 34 -11.17 6.05 -16.87
N ARG A 35 -11.90 6.10 -18.00
CA ARG A 35 -13.22 5.45 -18.17
C ARG A 35 -13.14 3.99 -18.63
N ALA A 36 -12.08 3.61 -19.33
CA ALA A 36 -11.89 2.24 -19.80
C ALA A 36 -11.10 1.42 -18.77
N ILE A 37 -11.57 0.21 -18.44
CA ILE A 37 -10.95 -0.67 -17.43
C ILE A 37 -9.46 -0.90 -17.69
N LYS A 38 -9.07 -1.14 -18.96
CA LYS A 38 -7.66 -1.30 -19.36
C LYS A 38 -6.81 -0.09 -18.97
N ASN A 39 -7.35 1.10 -19.13
CA ASN A 39 -6.69 2.35 -18.78
C ASN A 39 -6.71 2.58 -17.26
N MET A 40 -7.78 2.17 -16.56
CA MET A 40 -7.82 2.19 -15.09
C MET A 40 -6.71 1.32 -14.49
N THR A 41 -6.50 0.10 -14.98
CA THR A 41 -5.43 -0.78 -14.51
C THR A 41 -4.05 -0.15 -14.73
N LYS A 42 -3.84 0.50 -15.87
CA LYS A 42 -2.60 1.24 -16.16
C LYS A 42 -2.43 2.45 -15.23
N GLU A 43 -3.49 3.18 -14.97
CA GLU A 43 -3.48 4.34 -14.08
C GLU A 43 -3.16 3.93 -12.64
N ILE A 44 -3.80 2.87 -12.13
CA ILE A 44 -3.51 2.30 -10.80
C ILE A 44 -2.06 1.80 -10.74
N GLY A 45 -1.61 1.03 -11.73
CA GLY A 45 -0.25 0.52 -11.78
C GLY A 45 0.81 1.63 -11.77
N LEU A 46 0.56 2.72 -12.50
CA LEU A 46 1.43 3.90 -12.49
C LEU A 46 1.43 4.59 -11.11
N LYS A 47 0.25 4.78 -10.49
CA LYS A 47 0.14 5.35 -9.14
C LYS A 47 0.90 4.52 -8.11
N VAL A 48 0.79 3.18 -8.18
CA VAL A 48 1.54 2.27 -7.29
C VAL A 48 3.04 2.36 -7.55
N SER A 49 3.49 2.41 -8.81
CA SER A 49 4.91 2.55 -9.13
C SER A 49 5.50 3.87 -8.60
N ILE A 50 4.76 4.97 -8.71
CA ILE A 50 5.18 6.28 -8.16
C ILE A 50 5.22 6.21 -6.64
N PHE A 51 4.20 5.61 -6.02
CA PHE A 51 4.17 5.41 -4.57
C PHE A 51 5.37 4.58 -4.08
N ASN A 52 5.71 3.50 -4.80
CA ASN A 52 6.85 2.66 -4.47
C ASN A 52 8.19 3.42 -4.60
N MET A 53 8.32 4.23 -5.66
CA MET A 53 9.49 5.10 -5.86
C MET A 53 9.62 6.16 -4.76
N MET A 54 8.51 6.76 -4.32
CA MET A 54 8.47 7.74 -3.22
C MET A 54 8.83 7.11 -1.88
N MET A 55 8.34 5.89 -1.62
CA MET A 55 8.60 5.15 -0.39
C MET A 55 9.99 4.50 -0.36
N ASN A 56 10.74 4.54 -1.48
CA ASN A 56 12.06 3.96 -1.64
C ASN A 56 12.10 2.46 -1.25
N ILE A 57 11.07 1.71 -1.64
CA ILE A 57 10.94 0.26 -1.45
C ILE A 57 11.33 -0.48 -2.73
#